data_AF-A0A523USM3-F1
#
_entry.id   AF-A0A523USM3-F1
#
_cell.length_a   1.000
_cell.length_b   1.000
_cell.length_c   1.000
_cell.angle_alpha   90.00
_cell.angle_beta   90.00
_cell.angle_gamma   90.00
#
_symmetry.space_group_name_H-M   'P 1'
#
loop_
_entity.id
_entity.type
_entity.pdbx_description
1 polymer ?
#
loop_
_entity_poly.entity_id
_entity_poly.type
_entity_poly.pdbx_seq_one_letter_code
_entity_poly.pdbx_strand_id
1 'polypeptide(L)'
;MKTLTISILFVFTAGSVFAASGAGTAAFNFLKIGIGPRALGMGGAYTAVADDATSIHWNPAGLTEMEGAKLAFGYTKYMAGINSGFLAYAKPMGVNSYLGAMINGFYVGGLTRTDENNIELGEFGSSMLVPRVAYARRLSENLSAGVAVKLIYQSIDTFNSYGMALDVGGSYAPTEVPYSFAVVVQNLGQQLKAFVEEKDLPPITAKVGGVYRHREAPFLVGLDAGKSIDSDIFFSLGAEYWVNEMLGLRFGYYSLGRDLHSGSDADILGGLSFGLGLKWKKYDLDYALVPKVDFGYVHRLSISLDM
;
A
#
# COMPACT_ATOMS: atom_id res chain seq x y z
N MET A 1 -30.76 -35.46 -5.82
CA MET A 1 -30.02 -34.19 -5.95
C MET A 1 -29.74 -33.70 -4.53
N LYS A 2 -28.52 -33.90 -4.02
CA LYS A 2 -28.12 -33.48 -2.68
C LYS A 2 -27.34 -32.19 -2.80
N THR A 3 -27.92 -31.09 -2.33
CA THR A 3 -27.29 -29.78 -2.22
C THR A 3 -26.24 -29.86 -1.12
N LEU A 4 -24.97 -29.72 -1.49
CA LEU A 4 -23.84 -29.69 -0.56
C LEU A 4 -23.58 -28.23 -0.19
N THR A 5 -24.15 -27.78 0.92
CA THR A 5 -23.87 -26.45 1.46
C THR A 5 -22.51 -26.50 2.16
N ILE A 6 -21.47 -26.01 1.49
CA ILE A 6 -20.14 -25.82 2.07
C ILE A 6 -20.13 -24.46 2.78
N SER A 7 -20.32 -24.48 4.10
CA SER A 7 -20.07 -23.31 4.96
C SER A 7 -18.60 -23.33 5.40
N ILE A 8 -17.77 -22.51 4.78
CA ILE A 8 -16.39 -22.27 5.24
C ILE A 8 -16.45 -21.24 6.36
N LEU A 9 -16.43 -21.73 7.60
CA LEU A 9 -16.19 -20.93 8.80
C LEU A 9 -14.68 -20.90 9.05
N PHE A 10 -13.99 -19.89 8.54
CA PHE A 10 -12.58 -19.65 8.87
C PHE A 10 -12.52 -18.95 10.23
N VAL A 11 -12.46 -19.73 11.31
CA VAL A 11 -12.20 -19.21 12.65
C VAL A 11 -10.71 -18.90 12.74
N PHE A 12 -10.36 -17.62 12.63
CA PHE A 12 -9.00 -17.10 12.80
C PHE A 12 -8.65 -17.06 14.30
N THR A 13 -8.27 -18.20 14.90
CA THR A 13 -7.63 -18.20 16.23
C THR A 13 -6.13 -17.91 16.09
N ALA A 14 -5.75 -16.65 15.91
CA ALA A 14 -4.36 -16.18 15.89
C ALA A 14 -4.08 -15.12 16.98
N GLY A 15 -4.73 -15.26 18.14
CA GLY A 15 -4.79 -14.23 19.19
C GLY A 15 -3.51 -13.99 20.00
N SER A 16 -2.44 -14.78 19.84
CA SER A 16 -1.27 -14.71 20.73
C SER A 16 0.03 -14.19 20.09
N VAL A 17 0.09 -14.04 18.75
CA VAL A 17 1.30 -13.53 18.06
C VAL A 17 1.22 -12.03 17.76
N PHE A 18 0.03 -11.42 17.86
CA PHE A 18 -0.21 -9.99 17.56
C PHE A 18 -0.69 -9.20 18.79
N ALA A 19 -0.22 -9.54 19.99
CA ALA A 19 -0.38 -8.65 21.13
C ALA A 19 0.25 -7.30 20.76
N ALA A 20 -0.56 -6.24 20.66
CA ALA A 20 -0.06 -4.93 20.28
C ALA A 20 0.90 -4.44 21.36
N SER A 21 2.18 -4.31 21.03
CA SER A 21 2.98 -3.27 21.67
C SER A 21 2.33 -1.94 21.29
N GLY A 22 2.32 -0.95 22.19
CA GLY A 22 1.60 0.31 21.98
C GLY A 22 1.84 0.96 20.60
N ALA A 23 0.94 1.82 20.18
CA ALA A 23 1.03 2.47 18.87
C ALA A 23 2.41 3.14 18.67
N GLY A 24 3.04 2.89 17.51
CA GLY A 24 4.25 3.60 17.08
C GLY A 24 5.59 2.99 17.54
N THR A 25 5.60 1.81 18.15
CA THR A 25 6.84 1.14 18.60
C THR A 25 7.62 0.45 17.48
N ALA A 26 7.18 0.48 16.22
CA ALA A 26 7.89 -0.16 15.12
C ALA A 26 8.94 0.77 14.47
N ALA A 27 10.07 0.21 14.06
CA ALA A 27 11.02 0.90 13.19
C ALA A 27 10.41 1.14 11.80
N PHE A 28 10.83 2.20 11.10
CA PHE A 28 10.42 2.46 9.71
C PHE A 28 8.90 2.59 9.51
N ASN A 29 8.21 3.28 10.42
CA ASN A 29 6.75 3.50 10.37
C ASN A 29 6.20 3.99 9.02
N PHE A 30 7.02 4.70 8.23
CA PHE A 30 6.67 5.16 6.88
C PHE A 30 6.34 4.01 5.90
N LEU A 31 6.74 2.77 6.20
CA LEU A 31 6.36 1.58 5.41
C LEU A 31 4.85 1.31 5.41
N LYS A 32 4.10 1.85 6.38
CA LYS A 32 2.64 1.77 6.45
C LYS A 32 1.93 2.78 5.53
N ILE A 33 2.67 3.75 4.97
CA ILE A 33 2.09 4.74 4.06
C ILE A 33 1.94 4.10 2.68
N GLY A 34 0.69 3.95 2.24
CA GLY A 34 0.38 3.36 0.94
C GLY A 34 0.90 4.17 -0.24
N ILE A 35 1.02 3.48 -1.38
CA ILE A 35 1.55 3.99 -2.65
C ILE A 35 0.54 3.77 -3.77
N GLY A 36 0.56 4.63 -4.80
CA GLY A 36 -0.34 4.52 -5.94
C GLY A 36 -1.65 5.28 -5.70
N PRO A 37 -1.95 6.34 -6.47
CA PRO A 37 -3.21 7.06 -6.36
C PRO A 37 -4.43 6.17 -6.57
N ARG A 38 -4.39 5.22 -7.51
CA ARG A 38 -5.50 4.26 -7.71
C ARG A 38 -5.85 3.50 -6.42
N ALA A 39 -4.87 2.86 -5.79
CA ALA A 39 -5.06 2.12 -4.55
C ALA A 39 -5.52 3.03 -3.39
N LEU A 40 -4.95 4.22 -3.30
CA LEU A 40 -5.26 5.17 -2.23
C LEU A 40 -6.60 5.89 -2.42
N GLY A 41 -7.07 6.05 -3.66
CA GLY A 41 -8.43 6.52 -3.95
C GLY A 41 -9.51 5.50 -3.55
N MET A 42 -9.11 4.25 -3.35
CA MET A 42 -9.94 3.16 -2.83
C MET A 42 -9.67 2.84 -1.36
N GLY A 43 -9.16 3.81 -0.58
CA GLY A 43 -8.95 3.65 0.86
C GLY A 43 -7.88 2.61 1.24
N GLY A 44 -7.05 2.20 0.28
CA GLY A 44 -6.07 1.12 0.46
C GLY A 44 -6.63 -0.30 0.40
N ALA A 45 -7.90 -0.48 0.01
CA ALA A 45 -8.51 -1.79 -0.25
C ALA A 45 -7.97 -2.38 -1.56
N TYR A 46 -6.72 -2.83 -1.54
CA TYR A 46 -5.96 -3.16 -2.75
C TYR A 46 -5.28 -4.53 -2.70
N THR A 47 -5.40 -5.28 -1.60
CA THR A 47 -4.70 -6.57 -1.44
C THR A 47 -5.15 -7.60 -2.47
N ALA A 48 -6.45 -7.65 -2.77
CA ALA A 48 -7.02 -8.53 -3.81
C ALA A 48 -7.26 -7.82 -5.17
N VAL A 49 -7.19 -6.49 -5.21
CA VAL A 49 -7.35 -5.71 -6.44
C VAL A 49 -6.04 -5.60 -7.22
N ALA A 50 -4.90 -5.53 -6.52
CA ALA A 50 -3.56 -5.32 -7.07
C ALA A 50 -3.33 -6.05 -8.40
N ASP A 51 -3.30 -5.27 -9.48
CA ASP A 51 -3.21 -5.73 -10.88
C ASP A 51 -2.32 -4.79 -11.75
N ASP A 52 -1.45 -4.00 -11.11
CA ASP A 52 -0.52 -3.06 -11.76
C ASP A 52 0.92 -3.13 -11.18
N ALA A 53 1.85 -2.30 -11.67
CA ALA A 53 3.24 -2.30 -11.21
C ALA A 53 3.39 -1.96 -9.71
N THR A 54 2.42 -1.29 -9.08
CA THR A 54 2.41 -1.00 -7.64
C THR A 54 2.00 -2.22 -6.80
N SER A 55 1.59 -3.34 -7.42
CA SER A 55 1.37 -4.62 -6.74
C SER A 55 2.61 -5.06 -5.95
N ILE A 56 3.81 -4.68 -6.39
CA ILE A 56 5.08 -4.86 -5.65
C ILE A 56 4.98 -4.35 -4.20
N HIS A 57 4.24 -3.28 -3.96
CA HIS A 57 3.99 -2.71 -2.63
C HIS A 57 2.78 -3.33 -1.93
N TRP A 58 1.68 -3.61 -2.63
CA TRP A 58 0.41 -4.00 -2.01
C TRP A 58 0.29 -5.50 -1.75
N ASN A 59 0.56 -6.30 -2.77
CA ASN A 59 0.59 -7.76 -2.75
C ASN A 59 1.39 -8.25 -3.97
N PRO A 60 2.61 -8.80 -3.80
CA PRO A 60 3.44 -9.21 -4.94
C PRO A 60 2.79 -10.28 -5.82
N ALA A 61 1.86 -11.10 -5.30
CA ALA A 61 1.13 -12.07 -6.12
C ALA A 61 0.27 -11.38 -7.20
N GLY A 62 -0.19 -10.15 -6.96
CA GLY A 62 -0.99 -9.36 -7.91
C GLY A 62 -0.26 -9.04 -9.22
N LEU A 63 1.07 -9.15 -9.27
CA LEU A 63 1.82 -9.03 -10.52
C LEU A 63 1.35 -10.03 -11.59
N THR A 64 0.79 -11.18 -11.21
CA THR A 64 0.27 -12.15 -12.19
C THR A 64 -0.94 -11.67 -12.95
N GLU A 65 -1.66 -10.67 -12.43
CA GLU A 65 -2.87 -10.12 -13.03
C GLU A 65 -2.55 -9.05 -14.09
N MET A 66 -1.28 -8.70 -14.28
CA MET A 66 -0.85 -7.79 -15.32
C MET A 66 -0.81 -8.48 -16.69
N GLU A 67 -1.32 -7.79 -17.72
CA GLU A 67 -1.34 -8.30 -19.11
C GLU A 67 -0.03 -8.03 -19.88
N GLY A 68 0.80 -7.10 -19.41
CA GLY A 68 1.99 -6.65 -20.12
C GLY A 68 3.01 -5.96 -19.22
N ALA A 69 4.07 -5.41 -19.84
CA ALA A 69 5.03 -4.61 -19.11
C ALA A 69 4.42 -3.25 -18.76
N LYS A 70 4.58 -2.81 -17.51
CA LYS A 70 4.13 -1.50 -17.05
C LYS A 70 5.25 -0.77 -16.34
N LEU A 71 5.41 0.51 -16.69
CA LEU A 71 6.23 1.47 -15.96
C LEU A 71 5.32 2.50 -15.30
N ALA A 72 5.40 2.68 -13.99
CA ALA A 72 4.59 3.63 -13.24
C ALA A 72 5.48 4.57 -12.44
N PHE A 73 5.17 5.86 -12.50
CA PHE A 73 5.80 6.90 -11.70
C PHE A 73 4.71 7.66 -10.95
N GLY A 74 4.97 8.04 -9.70
CA GLY A 74 4.08 8.93 -8.98
C GLY A 74 4.80 9.88 -8.05
N TYR A 75 4.14 11.00 -7.81
CA TYR A 75 4.58 12.05 -6.91
C TYR A 75 3.44 12.45 -5.99
N THR A 76 3.78 12.83 -4.77
CA THR A 76 2.84 13.27 -3.74
C THR A 76 3.52 14.36 -2.92
N LYS A 77 2.88 15.53 -2.87
CA LYS A 77 3.17 16.49 -1.82
C LYS A 77 2.37 16.08 -0.59
N TYR A 78 3.07 15.51 0.37
CA TYR A 78 2.50 15.04 1.62
C TYR A 78 2.39 16.21 2.63
N MET A 79 1.84 15.93 3.80
CA MET A 79 1.70 16.92 4.88
C MET A 79 3.05 17.43 5.38
N ALA A 80 3.06 18.60 6.05
CA ALA A 80 4.23 19.20 6.69
C ALA A 80 5.46 19.37 5.74
N GLY A 81 5.21 19.67 4.47
CA GLY A 81 6.28 19.90 3.49
C GLY A 81 7.02 18.63 3.02
N ILE A 82 6.58 17.45 3.46
CA ILE A 82 7.17 16.17 3.06
C ILE A 82 6.85 15.89 1.59
N ASN A 83 7.87 15.59 0.81
CA ASN A 83 7.75 15.14 -0.57
C ASN A 83 7.85 13.62 -0.61
N SER A 84 7.04 12.97 -1.43
CA SER A 84 7.11 11.52 -1.63
C SER A 84 6.97 11.19 -3.11
N GLY A 85 7.60 10.09 -3.52
CA GLY A 85 7.50 9.61 -4.88
C GLY A 85 7.81 8.13 -4.98
N PHE A 86 7.44 7.55 -6.12
CA PHE A 86 7.80 6.19 -6.48
C PHE A 86 8.08 6.05 -7.97
N LEU A 87 8.87 5.04 -8.31
CA LEU A 87 9.06 4.51 -9.64
C LEU A 87 8.93 2.99 -9.54
N ALA A 88 8.05 2.39 -10.33
CA ALA A 88 7.80 0.97 -10.37
C ALA A 88 7.82 0.47 -11.81
N TYR A 89 8.47 -0.66 -12.04
CA TYR A 89 8.45 -1.35 -13.32
C TYR A 89 8.16 -2.82 -13.06
N ALA A 90 7.26 -3.41 -13.84
CA ALA A 90 7.01 -4.83 -13.79
C ALA A 90 6.69 -5.38 -15.17
N LYS A 91 7.04 -6.64 -15.40
CA LYS A 91 6.80 -7.31 -16.67
C LYS A 91 6.58 -8.83 -16.51
N PRO A 92 5.87 -9.46 -17.46
CA PRO A 92 5.92 -10.90 -17.64
C PRO A 92 7.35 -11.37 -17.91
N MET A 93 7.71 -12.54 -17.37
CA MET A 93 8.99 -13.19 -17.57
C MET A 93 8.78 -14.70 -17.71
N GLY A 94 8.94 -15.22 -18.93
CA GLY A 94 8.70 -16.64 -19.21
C GLY A 94 7.23 -17.03 -19.06
N VAL A 95 6.97 -18.29 -18.74
CA VAL A 95 5.61 -18.83 -18.60
C VAL A 95 5.11 -18.59 -17.18
N ASN A 96 3.93 -17.98 -17.06
CA ASN A 96 3.21 -17.81 -15.80
C ASN A 96 3.99 -17.07 -14.70
N SER A 97 5.07 -16.36 -15.03
CA SER A 97 5.92 -15.69 -14.05
C SER A 97 6.12 -14.22 -14.39
N TYR A 98 6.38 -13.42 -13.37
CA TYR A 98 6.49 -11.98 -13.46
C TYR A 98 7.64 -11.49 -12.60
N LEU A 99 8.32 -10.45 -13.07
CA LEU A 99 9.39 -9.78 -12.34
C LEU A 99 9.07 -8.29 -12.24
N GLY A 100 9.29 -7.73 -11.06
CA GLY A 100 9.09 -6.31 -10.80
C GLY A 100 10.24 -5.71 -10.00
N ALA A 101 10.48 -4.43 -10.20
CA ALA A 101 11.37 -3.61 -9.40
C ALA A 101 10.68 -2.28 -9.07
N MET A 102 10.87 -1.78 -7.86
CA MET A 102 10.27 -0.53 -7.41
C MET A 102 11.22 0.20 -6.48
N ILE A 103 11.21 1.52 -6.54
CA ILE A 103 11.79 2.38 -5.52
C ILE A 103 10.73 3.39 -5.09
N ASN A 104 10.62 3.63 -3.79
CA ASN A 104 9.84 4.75 -3.27
C ASN A 104 10.57 5.42 -2.12
N GLY A 105 10.18 6.65 -1.81
CA GLY A 105 10.80 7.38 -0.71
C GLY A 105 9.99 8.56 -0.22
N PHE A 106 10.52 9.17 0.84
CA PHE A 106 10.04 10.41 1.41
C PHE A 106 11.25 11.31 1.66
N TYR A 107 11.08 12.61 1.46
CA TYR A 107 12.11 13.61 1.69
C TYR A 107 11.49 14.89 2.26
N VAL A 108 12.12 15.41 3.31
CA VAL A 108 11.85 16.74 3.84
C VAL A 108 13.19 17.37 4.19
N GLY A 109 13.34 18.66 3.89
CA GLY A 109 14.51 19.46 4.21
C GLY A 109 14.10 20.81 4.77
N GLY A 110 15.07 21.60 5.21
CA GLY A 110 14.81 22.91 5.82
C GLY A 110 14.11 22.81 7.17
N LEU A 111 14.34 21.73 7.91
CA LEU A 111 13.84 21.62 9.29
C LEU A 111 14.77 22.43 10.19
N THR A 112 14.24 23.40 10.92
CA THR A 112 15.01 24.20 11.86
C THR A 112 15.54 23.34 12.99
N ARG A 113 16.86 23.39 13.22
CA ARG A 113 17.52 22.81 14.38
C ARG A 113 17.45 23.83 15.51
N THR A 114 16.97 23.44 16.69
CA THR A 114 16.96 24.29 17.89
C THR A 114 17.63 23.60 19.06
N ASP A 115 18.21 24.38 19.97
CA ASP A 115 18.64 23.89 21.29
C ASP A 115 17.50 23.95 22.32
N GLU A 116 17.81 23.59 23.57
CA GLU A 116 16.86 23.63 24.70
C GLU A 116 16.34 25.05 25.03
N ASN A 117 17.04 26.09 24.57
CA ASN A 117 16.68 27.49 24.76
C ASN A 117 15.94 28.07 23.53
N ASN A 118 15.54 27.22 22.56
CA ASN A 118 14.96 27.59 21.27
C ASN A 118 15.87 28.47 20.39
N ILE A 119 17.19 28.41 20.58
CA ILE A 119 18.15 29.09 19.70
C ILE A 119 18.33 28.26 18.44
N GLU A 120 18.20 28.90 17.27
CA GLU A 120 18.37 28.24 15.98
C GLU A 120 19.85 27.90 15.71
N LEU A 121 20.12 26.63 15.38
CA LEU A 121 21.44 26.06 15.11
C LEU A 121 21.60 25.61 13.65
N GLY A 122 20.84 26.22 12.74
CA GLY A 122 20.80 25.90 11.31
C GLY A 122 19.68 24.94 10.93
N GLU A 123 19.81 24.27 9.79
CA GLU A 123 18.78 23.37 9.25
C GLU A 123 19.27 21.92 9.13
N PHE A 124 18.32 20.99 9.11
CA PHE A 124 18.55 19.59 8.79
C PHE A 124 17.41 19.03 7.91
N GLY A 125 17.57 17.79 7.47
CA GLY A 125 16.57 17.09 6.67
C GLY A 125 16.41 15.63 7.09
N SER A 126 15.41 14.99 6.50
CA SER A 126 15.11 13.58 6.67
C SER A 126 14.79 12.95 5.32
N SER A 127 15.38 11.77 5.09
CA SER A 127 15.24 11.01 3.84
C SER A 127 14.91 9.56 4.15
N MET A 128 13.95 9.01 3.41
CA MET A 128 13.54 7.61 3.46
C MET A 128 13.58 7.06 2.04
N LEU A 129 14.14 5.85 1.86
CA LEU A 129 14.24 5.21 0.56
C LEU A 129 14.05 3.70 0.69
N VAL A 130 13.24 3.11 -0.18
CA VAL A 130 12.98 1.66 -0.17
C VAL A 130 13.01 1.09 -1.58
N PRO A 131 14.18 0.63 -2.04
CA PRO A 131 14.29 -0.23 -3.21
C PRO A 131 13.66 -1.61 -2.92
N ARG A 132 12.97 -2.15 -3.93
CA ARG A 132 12.32 -3.46 -3.91
C ARG A 132 12.51 -4.19 -5.22
N VAL A 133 12.60 -5.50 -5.12
CA VAL A 133 12.48 -6.43 -6.24
C VAL A 133 11.44 -7.48 -5.88
N ALA A 134 10.62 -7.86 -6.84
CA ALA A 134 9.54 -8.81 -6.64
C ALA A 134 9.49 -9.85 -7.75
N TYR A 135 9.14 -11.07 -7.38
CA TYR A 135 8.87 -12.17 -8.29
C TYR A 135 7.50 -12.75 -7.95
N ALA A 136 6.71 -13.03 -8.97
CA ALA A 136 5.41 -13.67 -8.81
C ALA A 136 5.21 -14.78 -9.84
N ARG A 137 4.40 -15.76 -9.48
CA ARG A 137 4.09 -16.90 -10.33
C ARG A 137 2.64 -17.33 -10.17
N ARG A 138 1.98 -17.57 -11.30
CA ARG A 138 0.70 -18.28 -11.38
C ARG A 138 0.97 -19.78 -11.22
N LEU A 139 0.51 -20.35 -10.10
CA LEU A 139 0.74 -21.73 -9.68
C LEU A 139 -0.28 -22.70 -10.27
N SER A 140 -1.51 -22.23 -10.46
CA SER A 140 -2.59 -22.93 -11.17
C SER A 140 -3.47 -21.90 -11.89
N GLU A 141 -4.53 -22.32 -12.56
CA GLU A 141 -5.46 -21.42 -13.25
C GLU A 141 -5.97 -20.28 -12.35
N ASN A 142 -6.27 -20.60 -11.08
CA ASN A 142 -6.92 -19.68 -10.15
C ASN A 142 -6.03 -19.26 -8.98
N LEU A 143 -4.78 -19.75 -8.88
CA LEU A 143 -3.91 -19.52 -7.72
C LEU A 143 -2.57 -18.93 -8.14
N SER A 144 -2.19 -17.83 -7.49
CA SER A 144 -0.90 -17.16 -7.67
C SER A 144 -0.21 -16.93 -6.33
N ALA A 145 1.11 -16.86 -6.38
CA ALA A 145 1.95 -16.50 -5.25
C ALA A 145 3.03 -15.50 -5.68
N GLY A 146 3.48 -14.66 -4.75
CA GLY A 146 4.55 -13.71 -5.00
C GLY A 146 5.35 -13.40 -3.75
N VAL A 147 6.59 -12.97 -3.99
CA VAL A 147 7.53 -12.51 -2.96
C VAL A 147 8.16 -11.20 -3.39
N ALA A 148 8.37 -10.28 -2.45
CA ALA A 148 9.17 -9.08 -2.67
C ALA A 148 10.24 -8.93 -1.59
N VAL A 149 11.45 -8.55 -2.00
CA VAL A 149 12.56 -8.20 -1.10
C VAL A 149 12.65 -6.69 -1.02
N LYS A 150 12.81 -6.15 0.18
CA LYS A 150 12.94 -4.72 0.48
C LYS A 150 14.27 -4.41 1.14
N LEU A 151 14.97 -3.40 0.64
CA LEU A 151 16.04 -2.73 1.36
C LEU A 151 15.50 -1.41 1.88
N ILE A 152 15.68 -1.12 3.16
CA ILE A 152 15.06 0.02 3.82
C ILE A 152 16.17 0.94 4.30
N TYR A 153 16.12 2.20 3.92
CA TYR A 153 17.03 3.25 4.38
C TYR A 153 16.24 4.42 4.94
N GLN A 154 16.71 4.96 6.06
CA GLN A 154 16.18 6.18 6.67
C GLN A 154 17.34 6.99 7.25
N SER A 155 17.31 8.31 7.07
CA SER A 155 18.21 9.26 7.75
C SER A 155 17.45 10.44 8.31
N ILE A 156 17.91 10.95 9.44
CA ILE A 156 17.43 12.18 10.07
C ILE A 156 18.68 12.90 10.56
N ASP A 157 18.92 14.10 10.05
CA ASP A 157 20.15 14.86 10.30
C ASP A 157 21.40 13.99 10.01
N THR A 158 22.30 13.82 10.99
CA THR A 158 23.52 13.00 10.89
C THR A 158 23.29 11.52 11.19
N PHE A 159 22.11 11.15 11.68
CA PHE A 159 21.79 9.78 12.05
C PHE A 159 21.19 9.01 10.87
N ASN A 160 21.50 7.73 10.77
CA ASN A 160 20.91 6.84 9.77
C ASN A 160 20.61 5.45 10.33
N SER A 161 19.62 4.81 9.71
CA SER A 161 19.15 3.48 10.00
C SER A 161 18.90 2.74 8.69
N TYR A 162 19.19 1.44 8.67
CA TYR A 162 18.86 0.59 7.54
C TYR A 162 18.35 -0.77 7.99
N GLY A 163 17.51 -1.37 7.15
CA GLY A 163 16.84 -2.63 7.42
C GLY A 163 16.62 -3.43 6.15
N MET A 164 16.18 -4.67 6.31
CA MET A 164 15.75 -5.52 5.21
C MET A 164 14.46 -6.23 5.59
N ALA A 165 13.59 -6.48 4.61
CA ALA A 165 12.35 -7.19 4.84
C ALA A 165 11.86 -7.94 3.60
N LEU A 166 10.97 -8.90 3.82
CA LEU A 166 10.25 -9.67 2.81
C LEU A 166 8.76 -9.38 2.88
N ASP A 167 8.12 -9.35 1.72
CA ASP A 167 6.67 -9.47 1.58
C ASP A 167 6.37 -10.80 0.90
N VAL A 168 5.40 -11.54 1.42
CA VAL A 168 4.94 -12.81 0.83
C VAL A 168 3.44 -12.72 0.67
N GLY A 169 2.96 -12.93 -0.56
CA GLY A 169 1.55 -12.80 -0.89
C GLY A 169 1.03 -13.97 -1.72
N GLY A 170 -0.28 -14.19 -1.63
CA GLY A 170 -1.03 -15.13 -2.46
C GLY A 170 -2.35 -14.53 -2.91
N SER A 171 -2.83 -14.96 -4.07
CA SER A 171 -4.15 -14.58 -4.58
C SER A 171 -4.86 -15.80 -5.16
N TYR A 172 -6.16 -15.85 -4.92
CA TYR A 172 -7.09 -16.84 -5.45
C TYR A 172 -8.18 -16.12 -6.24
N ALA A 173 -8.22 -16.32 -7.55
CA ALA A 173 -9.10 -15.61 -8.47
C ALA A 173 -9.77 -16.61 -9.44
N PRO A 174 -10.88 -17.26 -9.04
CA PRO A 174 -11.60 -18.18 -9.91
C PRO A 174 -12.27 -17.45 -11.06
N THR A 175 -12.10 -17.95 -12.28
CA THR A 175 -12.71 -17.39 -13.49
C THR A 175 -14.24 -17.52 -13.51
N GLU A 176 -14.77 -18.58 -12.87
CA GLU A 176 -16.20 -18.90 -12.86
C GLU A 176 -17.06 -18.07 -11.91
N VAL A 177 -16.46 -17.29 -11.00
CA VAL A 177 -17.19 -16.40 -10.08
C VAL A 177 -16.62 -14.99 -10.10
N PRO A 178 -17.43 -13.94 -9.79
CA PRO A 178 -16.98 -12.55 -9.82
C PRO A 178 -16.17 -12.13 -8.57
N TYR A 179 -15.60 -13.09 -7.83
CA TYR A 179 -14.93 -12.84 -6.55
C TYR A 179 -13.48 -13.31 -6.61
N SER A 180 -12.57 -12.48 -6.11
CA SER A 180 -11.18 -12.87 -5.86
C SER A 180 -10.81 -12.58 -4.41
N PHE A 181 -9.90 -13.38 -3.88
CA PHE A 181 -9.41 -13.27 -2.51
C PHE A 181 -7.90 -13.24 -2.51
N ALA A 182 -7.31 -12.58 -1.53
CA ALA A 182 -5.87 -12.50 -1.40
C ALA A 182 -5.44 -12.40 0.05
N VAL A 183 -4.22 -12.85 0.30
CA VAL A 183 -3.55 -12.74 1.59
C VAL A 183 -2.14 -12.22 1.37
N VAL A 184 -1.64 -11.41 2.29
CA VAL A 184 -0.26 -10.94 2.25
C VAL A 184 0.26 -10.73 3.66
N VAL A 185 1.52 -11.11 3.87
CA VAL A 185 2.30 -10.70 5.04
C VAL A 185 3.42 -9.80 4.55
N GLN A 186 3.41 -8.55 5.02
CA GLN A 186 4.33 -7.50 4.62
C GLN A 186 5.36 -7.24 5.72
N ASN A 187 6.53 -6.78 5.30
CA ASN A 187 7.62 -6.28 6.14
C ASN A 187 8.19 -7.34 7.11
N LEU A 188 8.16 -8.63 6.75
CA LEU A 188 8.84 -9.70 7.49
C LEU A 188 10.36 -9.50 7.44
N GLY A 189 10.93 -8.92 8.48
CA GLY A 189 12.31 -8.49 8.45
C GLY A 189 12.82 -7.93 9.75
N GLN A 190 13.96 -7.24 9.66
CA GLN A 190 14.66 -6.70 10.82
C GLN A 190 15.33 -5.37 10.50
N GLN A 191 15.43 -4.52 11.51
CA GLN A 191 16.33 -3.37 11.50
C GLN A 191 17.77 -3.86 11.70
N LEU A 192 18.64 -3.59 10.74
CA LEU A 192 20.03 -4.04 10.77
C LEU A 192 20.90 -3.05 11.55
N LYS A 193 20.63 -1.76 11.37
CA LYS A 193 21.24 -0.66 12.11
C LYS A 193 20.15 0.28 12.63
N ALA A 194 20.15 0.53 13.93
CA ALA A 194 19.31 1.53 14.57
C ALA A 194 19.89 2.94 14.42
N PHE A 195 19.07 3.97 14.67
CA PHE A 195 19.58 5.34 14.76
C PHE A 195 20.53 5.52 15.94
N VAL A 196 20.19 4.87 17.05
CA VAL A 196 20.97 4.83 18.29
C VAL A 196 21.36 3.37 18.55
N GLU A 197 21.02 2.80 19.71
CA GLU A 197 21.40 1.45 20.09
C GLU A 197 20.27 0.42 19.98
N GLU A 198 19.05 0.80 20.36
CA GLU A 198 17.90 -0.10 20.40
C GLU A 198 17.34 -0.36 19.00
N LYS A 199 17.09 -1.64 18.71
CA LYS A 199 16.52 -2.07 17.44
C LYS A 199 15.06 -2.46 17.62
N ASP A 200 14.21 -1.89 16.78
CA ASP A 200 12.82 -2.28 16.69
C ASP A 200 12.56 -3.12 15.44
N LEU A 201 11.50 -3.93 15.50
CA LEU A 201 11.02 -4.64 14.32
C LEU A 201 10.36 -3.65 13.34
N PRO A 202 10.50 -3.86 12.02
CA PRO A 202 9.63 -3.20 11.05
C PRO A 202 8.15 -3.50 11.34
N PRO A 203 7.19 -2.69 10.85
CA PRO A 203 5.77 -2.94 11.03
C PRO A 203 5.34 -4.15 10.21
N ILE A 204 5.52 -5.35 10.78
CA ILE A 204 5.06 -6.60 10.19
C ILE A 204 3.54 -6.52 10.14
N THR A 205 2.99 -6.60 8.92
CA THR A 205 1.56 -6.43 8.68
C THR A 205 1.00 -7.66 7.98
N ALA A 206 0.01 -8.31 8.59
CA ALA A 206 -0.79 -9.34 7.92
C ALA A 206 -2.08 -8.70 7.38
N LYS A 207 -2.45 -9.00 6.13
CA LYS A 207 -3.70 -8.56 5.51
C LYS A 207 -4.40 -9.70 4.79
N VAL A 208 -5.72 -9.65 4.81
CA VAL A 208 -6.63 -10.45 3.99
C VAL A 208 -7.49 -9.48 3.19
N GLY A 209 -7.73 -9.79 1.92
CA GLY A 209 -8.50 -8.94 1.02
C GLY A 209 -9.47 -9.76 0.18
N GLY A 210 -10.59 -9.15 -0.16
CA GLY A 210 -11.56 -9.68 -1.12
C GLY A 210 -11.96 -8.59 -2.10
N VAL A 211 -12.21 -8.97 -3.35
CA VAL A 211 -12.76 -8.08 -4.36
C VAL A 211 -13.92 -8.76 -5.07
N TYR A 212 -15.00 -8.02 -5.25
CA TYR A 212 -16.07 -8.34 -6.20
C TYR A 212 -15.86 -7.52 -7.47
N ARG A 213 -15.73 -8.17 -8.63
CA ARG A 213 -15.64 -7.52 -9.95
C ARG A 213 -16.90 -7.87 -10.74
N HIS A 214 -17.74 -6.89 -11.02
CA HIS A 214 -18.96 -7.12 -11.78
C HIS A 214 -18.62 -7.49 -13.23
N ARG A 215 -19.35 -8.46 -13.81
CA ARG A 215 -19.03 -9.01 -15.14
C ARG A 215 -19.52 -8.17 -16.30
N GLU A 216 -20.69 -7.57 -16.14
CA GLU A 216 -21.39 -6.87 -17.22
C GLU A 216 -21.29 -5.35 -17.10
N ALA A 217 -20.77 -4.87 -15.97
CA ALA A 217 -20.70 -3.46 -15.65
C ALA A 217 -19.30 -3.19 -15.11
N PRO A 218 -18.67 -2.07 -15.47
CA PRO A 218 -17.25 -1.88 -15.23
C PRO A 218 -17.01 -1.30 -13.83
N PHE A 219 -17.48 -2.02 -12.80
CA PHE A 219 -17.26 -1.67 -11.40
C PHE A 219 -16.70 -2.82 -10.59
N LEU A 220 -15.99 -2.46 -9.54
CA LEU A 220 -15.52 -3.38 -8.51
C LEU A 220 -15.68 -2.79 -7.11
N VAL A 221 -15.76 -3.66 -6.12
CA VAL A 221 -15.75 -3.32 -4.70
C VAL A 221 -14.72 -4.19 -3.99
N GLY A 222 -13.79 -3.55 -3.30
CA GLY A 222 -12.73 -4.19 -2.52
C GLY A 222 -12.94 -4.00 -1.02
N LEU A 223 -12.60 -5.02 -0.25
CA LEU A 223 -12.56 -4.99 1.21
C LEU A 223 -11.26 -5.64 1.68
N ASP A 224 -10.48 -4.91 2.47
CA ASP A 224 -9.31 -5.45 3.15
C ASP A 224 -9.46 -5.34 4.67
N ALA A 225 -8.95 -6.33 5.39
CA ALA A 225 -8.72 -6.28 6.82
C ALA A 225 -7.25 -6.58 7.11
N GLY A 226 -6.65 -5.87 8.06
CA GLY A 226 -5.24 -6.05 8.38
C GLY A 226 -4.88 -5.72 9.81
N LYS A 227 -3.71 -6.20 10.23
CA LYS A 227 -3.12 -5.94 11.55
C LYS A 227 -1.63 -5.77 11.38
N SER A 228 -1.10 -4.64 11.86
CA SER A 228 0.34 -4.49 12.07
C SER A 228 0.68 -4.85 13.52
N ILE A 229 1.93 -5.24 13.78
CA ILE A 229 2.39 -5.53 15.15
C ILE A 229 2.17 -4.36 16.13
N ASP A 230 2.22 -3.13 15.63
CA ASP A 230 2.17 -1.88 16.41
C ASP A 230 0.92 -1.03 16.14
N SER A 231 -0.16 -1.62 15.59
CA SER A 231 -1.41 -0.89 15.32
C SER A 231 -2.63 -1.69 15.76
N ASP A 232 -3.79 -1.06 15.88
CA ASP A 232 -5.06 -1.78 15.93
C ASP A 232 -5.31 -2.58 14.64
N ILE A 233 -6.30 -3.48 14.68
CA ILE A 233 -6.89 -4.04 13.47
C ILE A 233 -7.50 -2.88 12.67
N PHE A 234 -7.24 -2.87 11.36
CA PHE A 234 -7.76 -1.89 10.44
C PHE A 234 -8.55 -2.54 9.31
N PHE A 235 -9.43 -1.74 8.72
CA PHE A 235 -10.26 -2.11 7.59
C PHE A 235 -10.14 -1.05 6.50
N SER A 236 -10.16 -1.51 5.25
CA SER A 236 -10.27 -0.64 4.08
C SER A 236 -11.44 -1.10 3.23
N LEU A 237 -12.30 -0.17 2.84
CA LEU A 237 -13.36 -0.37 1.85
C LEU A 237 -13.04 0.49 0.64
N GLY A 238 -13.18 -0.06 -0.56
CA GLY A 238 -12.90 0.63 -1.80
C GLY A 238 -13.91 0.28 -2.88
N ALA A 239 -14.21 1.24 -3.75
CA ALA A 239 -14.98 1.04 -4.96
C ALA A 239 -14.31 1.73 -6.14
N GLU A 240 -14.32 1.09 -7.30
CA GLU A 240 -13.89 1.67 -8.58
C GLU A 240 -15.01 1.46 -9.60
N TYR A 241 -15.33 2.51 -10.36
CA TYR A 241 -16.32 2.50 -11.42
C TYR A 241 -15.78 3.23 -12.65
N TRP A 242 -15.75 2.57 -13.80
CA TRP A 242 -15.39 3.19 -15.07
C TRP A 242 -16.63 3.71 -15.78
N VAL A 243 -16.77 5.04 -15.86
CA VAL A 243 -17.88 5.70 -16.56
C VAL A 243 -17.88 5.35 -18.05
N ASN A 244 -16.68 5.18 -18.60
CA ASN A 244 -16.40 4.67 -19.94
C ASN A 244 -14.98 4.08 -19.92
N GLU A 245 -14.47 3.62 -21.07
CA GLU A 245 -13.13 3.04 -21.17
C GLU A 245 -11.98 4.00 -20.82
N MET A 246 -12.26 5.31 -20.77
CA MET A 246 -11.27 6.36 -20.49
C MET A 246 -11.31 6.86 -19.06
N LEU A 247 -12.48 7.00 -18.43
CA LEU A 247 -12.65 7.69 -17.14
C LEU A 247 -13.10 6.74 -16.03
N GLY A 248 -12.24 6.58 -15.02
CA GLY A 248 -12.50 5.85 -13.79
C GLY A 248 -12.74 6.78 -12.60
N LEU A 249 -13.72 6.46 -11.77
CA LEU A 249 -14.03 7.11 -10.50
C LEU A 249 -13.79 6.13 -9.37
N ARG A 250 -13.26 6.63 -8.25
CA ARG A 250 -12.91 5.80 -7.09
C ARG A 250 -13.32 6.48 -5.80
N PHE A 251 -13.78 5.65 -4.87
CA PHE A 251 -14.12 6.05 -3.53
C PHE A 251 -13.56 5.02 -2.55
N GLY A 252 -13.15 5.47 -1.37
CA GLY A 252 -12.71 4.56 -0.34
C GLY A 252 -12.75 5.12 1.06
N TYR A 253 -12.60 4.21 2.00
CA TYR A 253 -12.56 4.46 3.43
C TYR A 253 -11.49 3.60 4.09
N TYR A 254 -10.68 4.21 4.95
CA TYR A 254 -9.64 3.56 5.76
C TYR A 254 -9.87 3.81 7.25
N SER A 255 -10.08 2.75 8.03
CA SER A 255 -10.57 2.88 9.41
C SER A 255 -9.60 3.57 10.37
N LEU A 256 -8.28 3.46 10.17
CA LEU A 256 -7.30 4.21 11.00
C LEU A 256 -7.22 5.69 10.61
N GLY A 257 -8.02 6.15 9.64
CA GLY A 257 -8.26 7.57 9.45
C GLY A 257 -8.84 8.25 10.69
N ARG A 258 -9.51 7.49 11.58
CA ARG A 258 -9.99 7.97 12.88
C ARG A 258 -8.87 8.41 13.83
N ASP A 259 -7.66 7.91 13.64
CA ASP A 259 -6.51 8.25 14.49
C ASP A 259 -6.03 9.70 14.21
N LEU A 260 -6.58 10.33 13.17
CA LEU A 260 -6.37 11.75 12.85
C LEU A 260 -7.42 12.65 13.48
N HIS A 261 -8.43 12.10 14.16
CA HIS A 261 -9.49 12.90 14.75
C HIS A 261 -8.94 13.80 15.87
N SER A 262 -9.28 15.07 15.80
CA SER A 262 -8.85 16.09 16.77
C SER A 262 -10.02 16.64 17.58
N GLY A 263 -11.25 16.20 17.31
CA GLY A 263 -12.47 16.78 17.84
C GLY A 263 -12.99 17.96 17.01
N SER A 264 -12.50 18.13 15.77
CA SER A 264 -12.96 19.17 14.85
C SER A 264 -14.08 18.66 13.94
N ASP A 265 -14.80 19.58 13.29
CA ASP A 265 -15.82 19.23 12.29
C ASP A 265 -15.24 18.44 11.10
N ALA A 266 -13.92 18.57 10.84
CA ALA A 266 -13.24 17.88 9.77
C ALA A 266 -13.07 16.37 10.03
N ASP A 267 -13.31 15.89 11.27
CA ASP A 267 -13.22 14.48 11.66
C ASP A 267 -14.13 13.60 10.78
N ILE A 268 -15.25 14.13 10.28
CA ILE A 268 -16.16 13.41 9.36
C ILE A 268 -15.47 12.94 8.07
N LEU A 269 -14.36 13.60 7.68
CA LEU A 269 -13.57 13.24 6.50
C LEU A 269 -12.46 12.23 6.83
N GLY A 270 -12.27 11.89 8.10
CA GLY A 270 -11.26 10.95 8.59
C GLY A 270 -11.38 9.60 7.89
N GLY A 271 -10.33 9.26 7.12
CA GLY A 271 -10.24 7.96 6.43
C GLY A 271 -10.89 7.91 5.06
N LEU A 272 -11.68 8.91 4.66
CA LEU A 272 -12.23 8.97 3.31
C LEU A 272 -11.13 9.17 2.26
N SER A 273 -11.38 8.72 1.05
CA SER A 273 -10.53 8.95 -0.11
C SER A 273 -11.35 8.99 -1.40
N PHE A 274 -10.88 9.79 -2.35
CA PHE A 274 -11.48 9.90 -3.68
C PHE A 274 -10.39 9.74 -4.72
N GLY A 275 -10.71 9.13 -5.86
CA GLY A 275 -9.76 8.97 -6.96
C GLY A 275 -10.38 9.13 -8.33
N LEU A 276 -9.53 9.55 -9.27
CA LEU A 276 -9.84 9.67 -10.69
C LEU A 276 -8.79 8.90 -11.47
N GLY A 277 -9.21 8.17 -12.49
CA GLY A 277 -8.34 7.48 -13.45
C GLY A 277 -8.66 7.93 -14.85
N LEU A 278 -7.64 8.24 -15.65
CA LEU A 278 -7.78 8.61 -17.05
C LEU A 278 -6.89 7.73 -17.90
N LYS A 279 -7.50 6.89 -18.74
CA LYS A 279 -6.80 6.10 -19.75
C LYS A 279 -6.76 6.84 -21.07
N TRP A 280 -5.57 6.98 -21.62
CA TRP A 280 -5.37 7.58 -22.93
C TRP A 280 -4.26 6.87 -23.70
N LYS A 281 -4.67 6.06 -24.69
CA LYS A 281 -3.77 5.18 -25.46
C LYS A 281 -3.04 4.22 -24.51
N LYS A 282 -1.71 4.34 -24.44
CA LYS A 282 -0.83 3.54 -23.57
C LYS A 282 -0.53 4.21 -22.23
N TYR A 283 -1.16 5.35 -21.94
CA TYR A 283 -0.92 6.11 -20.72
C TYR A 283 -2.12 6.00 -19.79
N ASP A 284 -1.86 5.67 -18.52
CA ASP A 284 -2.84 5.73 -17.44
C ASP A 284 -2.43 6.86 -16.50
N LEU A 285 -3.31 7.84 -16.29
CA LEU A 285 -3.09 8.91 -15.32
C LEU A 285 -4.03 8.67 -14.13
N ASP A 286 -3.48 8.57 -12.93
CA ASP A 286 -4.29 8.45 -11.72
C ASP A 286 -4.06 9.63 -10.79
N TYR A 287 -5.16 10.08 -10.19
CA TYR A 287 -5.20 11.10 -9.17
C TYR A 287 -5.94 10.57 -7.95
N ALA A 288 -5.49 10.96 -6.75
CA ALA A 288 -6.22 10.72 -5.52
C ALA A 288 -6.17 11.93 -4.60
N LEU A 289 -7.30 12.17 -3.95
CA LEU A 289 -7.50 13.13 -2.88
C LEU A 289 -7.75 12.35 -1.59
N VAL A 290 -6.89 12.56 -0.60
CA VAL A 290 -7.01 11.94 0.73
C VAL A 290 -7.04 13.05 1.79
N PRO A 291 -8.22 13.38 2.34
CA PRO A 291 -8.33 14.26 3.50
C PRO A 291 -7.54 13.72 4.69
N LYS A 292 -6.92 14.65 5.44
CA LYS A 292 -6.13 14.40 6.65
C LYS A 292 -6.63 15.23 7.83
N VAL A 293 -7.95 15.44 7.89
CA VAL A 293 -8.62 16.21 8.94
C VAL A 293 -7.96 17.59 9.02
N ASP A 294 -7.40 17.98 10.17
CA ASP A 294 -6.80 19.29 10.40
C ASP A 294 -5.45 19.48 9.68
N PHE A 295 -4.84 18.40 9.19
CA PHE A 295 -3.62 18.46 8.38
C PHE A 295 -3.90 18.76 6.90
N GLY A 296 -5.15 19.06 6.54
CA GLY A 296 -5.56 19.45 5.20
C GLY A 296 -5.72 18.26 4.26
N TYR A 297 -5.36 18.46 2.99
CA TYR A 297 -5.58 17.47 1.93
C TYR A 297 -4.27 17.00 1.32
N VAL A 298 -4.15 15.69 1.11
CA VAL A 298 -3.04 15.10 0.37
C VAL A 298 -3.49 14.79 -1.05
N HIS A 299 -2.85 15.45 -2.00
CA HIS A 299 -3.03 15.24 -3.44
C HIS A 299 -1.94 14.31 -3.96
N ARG A 300 -2.34 13.27 -4.69
CA ARG A 300 -1.43 12.26 -5.24
C ARG A 300 -1.64 12.13 -6.73
N LEU A 301 -0.56 12.05 -7.48
CA LEU A 301 -0.57 11.95 -8.93
C LEU A 301 0.36 10.82 -9.37
N SER A 302 -0.06 10.07 -10.37
CA SER A 302 0.80 9.11 -11.07
C SER A 302 0.49 9.05 -12.54
N ILE A 303 1.51 8.67 -13.30
CA ILE A 303 1.41 8.26 -14.69
C ILE A 303 1.98 6.86 -14.81
N SER A 304 1.26 6.00 -15.53
CA SER A 304 1.73 4.68 -15.93
C SER A 304 1.76 4.58 -17.44
N LEU A 305 2.70 3.79 -17.95
CA LEU A 305 2.91 3.50 -19.35
C LEU A 305 2.81 1.99 -19.55
N ASP A 306 1.86 1.59 -20.37
CA ASP A 306 1.78 0.23 -20.91
C ASP A 306 2.78 0.09 -22.07
N MET A 307 3.64 -0.93 -21.99
CA MET A 307 4.77 -1.14 -22.87
C MET A 307 4.63 -2.39 -23.74
#